data_AF-A0A928HKG5-F1
#
_entry.id   AF-A0A928HKG5-F1
#
_cell.length_a   1.000
_cell.length_b   1.000
_cell.length_c   1.000
_cell.angle_alpha   90.00
_cell.angle_beta   90.00
_cell.angle_gamma   90.00
#
_symmetry.space_group_name_H-M   'P 1'
#
loop_
_entity.id
_entity.type
_entity.pdbx_description
1 polymer ?
#
loop_
_entity_poly.entity_id
_entity_poly.type
_entity_poly.pdbx_seq_one_letter_code
_entity_poly.pdbx_strand_id
1 'polypeptide(L)'
;MALSKLTAKIKGIKYLPFEQDGKTYNLYDMPKGFVIKGDLDLSDKGLTELPDLSEVVVKGDFCCYNNKLTSLEGAPKEVGGVFKCNANNLTSLKGAPQRVGGRFDCLFNQLTSLEGAPQEVGGDFDCDKNQL
;
A
#
# COMPACT_ATOMS: atom_id res chain seq x y z
N MET A 1 -7.93 30.38 0.58
CA MET A 1 -6.52 30.82 0.53
C MET A 1 -5.77 29.89 -0.40
N ALA A 2 -5.08 30.48 -1.36
CA ALA A 2 -4.51 29.81 -2.51
C ALA A 2 -3.30 28.92 -2.16
N LEU A 3 -3.30 27.69 -2.66
CA LEU A 3 -2.08 27.01 -3.07
C LEU A 3 -2.15 26.68 -4.56
N SER A 4 -2.43 27.70 -5.38
CA SER A 4 -2.12 27.66 -6.80
C SER A 4 -0.65 28.07 -6.98
N LYS A 5 0.14 27.20 -7.62
CA LYS A 5 1.49 27.46 -8.15
C LYS A 5 2.66 27.37 -7.14
N LEU A 6 2.97 26.14 -6.73
CA LEU A 6 4.37 25.75 -6.53
C LEU A 6 4.71 24.52 -7.39
N THR A 7 4.38 24.57 -8.69
CA THR A 7 5.08 23.76 -9.70
C THR A 7 6.46 24.35 -9.92
N ALA A 8 7.33 24.19 -8.92
CA ALA A 8 8.77 24.26 -9.13
C ALA A 8 9.20 22.88 -9.64
N LYS A 9 9.82 22.86 -10.82
CA LYS A 9 10.50 21.70 -11.41
C LYS A 9 11.65 21.23 -10.51
N ILE A 10 11.37 20.58 -9.38
CA ILE A 10 12.36 19.75 -8.70
C ILE A 10 12.19 18.36 -9.30
N LYS A 11 13.02 18.02 -10.30
CA LYS A 11 13.12 16.66 -10.83
C LYS A 11 13.38 15.73 -9.64
N GLY A 12 12.40 14.92 -9.25
CA GLY A 12 12.56 13.90 -8.22
C GLY A 12 11.60 13.95 -7.04
N ILE A 13 10.81 15.01 -6.84
CA ILE A 13 9.81 15.01 -5.76
C ILE A 13 8.57 14.25 -6.25
N LYS A 14 8.33 13.07 -5.66
CA LYS A 14 7.10 12.32 -5.86
C LYS A 14 5.95 12.99 -5.10
N TYR A 15 4.81 13.15 -5.76
CA TYR A 15 3.61 13.73 -5.19
C TYR A 15 2.40 12.90 -5.56
N LEU A 16 1.64 12.46 -4.55
CA LEU A 16 0.39 11.71 -4.73
C LEU A 16 -0.63 12.23 -3.71
N PRO A 17 -1.63 13.00 -4.14
CA PRO A 17 -2.56 13.65 -3.22
C PRO A 17 -3.53 12.63 -2.59
N PHE A 18 -3.80 12.82 -1.31
CA PHE A 18 -4.85 12.11 -0.56
C PHE A 18 -5.66 13.13 0.24
N GLU A 19 -6.98 13.02 0.23
CA GLU A 19 -7.86 13.97 0.92
C GLU A 19 -8.60 13.30 2.08
N GLN A 20 -8.57 13.94 3.25
CA GLN A 20 -9.32 13.54 4.43
C GLN A 20 -9.63 14.75 5.30
N ASP A 21 -10.84 14.81 5.85
CA ASP A 21 -11.28 15.89 6.76
C ASP A 21 -11.09 17.31 6.18
N GLY A 22 -11.26 17.46 4.87
CA GLY A 22 -11.10 18.74 4.16
C GLY A 22 -9.64 19.21 4.03
N LYS A 23 -8.67 18.32 4.24
CA LYS A 23 -7.23 18.57 4.07
C LYS A 23 -6.65 17.67 2.99
N THR A 24 -5.71 18.21 2.21
CA THR A 24 -4.91 17.44 1.25
C THR A 24 -3.56 17.09 1.87
N TYR A 25 -3.17 15.82 1.73
CA TYR A 25 -1.90 15.25 2.16
C TYR A 25 -1.14 14.75 0.93
N ASN A 26 0.19 14.66 1.01
CA ASN A 26 1.01 13.94 0.05
C ASN A 26 1.32 12.56 0.62
N LEU A 27 0.96 11.49 -0.07
CA LEU A 27 1.22 10.13 0.42
C LEU A 27 2.71 9.81 0.55
N TYR A 28 3.58 10.50 -0.20
CA TYR A 28 5.04 10.39 -0.07
C TYR A 28 5.63 11.18 1.12
N ASP A 29 4.80 11.92 1.86
CA ASP A 29 5.18 12.72 3.03
C ASP A 29 4.07 12.64 4.09
N MET A 30 3.72 11.41 4.47
CA MET A 30 2.66 11.17 5.44
C MET A 30 3.17 11.37 6.87
N PRO A 31 2.39 12.02 7.74
CA PRO A 31 2.73 12.10 9.15
C PRO A 31 2.79 10.69 9.77
N LYS A 32 3.81 10.48 10.60
CA LYS A 32 3.94 9.29 11.43
C LYS A 32 2.71 9.08 12.31
N GLY A 33 2.21 7.85 12.38
CA GLY A 33 1.01 7.51 13.16
C GLY A 33 -0.30 8.02 12.57
N PHE A 34 -0.30 8.55 11.33
CA PHE A 34 -1.52 9.02 10.70
C PHE A 34 -2.51 7.87 10.49
N VAL A 35 -3.80 8.18 10.64
CA VAL A 35 -4.89 7.22 10.44
C VAL A 35 -5.72 7.65 9.24
N ILE A 36 -5.68 6.83 8.19
CA ILE A 36 -6.59 6.93 7.05
C ILE A 36 -7.89 6.22 7.45
N LYS A 37 -8.99 6.96 7.51
CA LYS A 37 -10.29 6.50 8.03
C LYS A 37 -11.05 5.60 7.06
N GLY A 38 -10.80 5.75 5.77
CA GLY A 38 -11.45 4.98 4.71
C GLY A 38 -10.45 4.11 3.95
N ASP A 39 -10.74 3.93 2.68
CA ASP A 39 -9.92 3.15 1.76
C ASP A 39 -8.78 3.99 1.19
N LEU A 40 -7.69 3.32 0.83
CA LEU A 40 -6.57 3.92 0.09
C LEU A 40 -6.27 3.09 -1.16
N ASP A 41 -6.47 3.71 -2.33
CA ASP A 41 -6.27 3.06 -3.63
C ASP A 41 -5.05 3.59 -4.38
N LEU A 42 -4.05 2.73 -4.51
CA LEU A 42 -2.79 2.89 -5.23
C LEU A 42 -2.70 2.00 -6.48
N SER A 43 -3.80 1.37 -6.89
CA SER A 43 -3.84 0.42 -7.98
C SER A 43 -3.63 1.09 -9.34
N ASP A 44 -3.10 0.33 -10.32
CA ASP A 44 -3.00 0.75 -11.73
C ASP A 44 -2.15 2.01 -11.98
N LYS A 45 -1.16 2.29 -11.13
CA LYS A 45 -0.32 3.51 -11.21
C LYS A 45 1.07 3.26 -11.80
N GLY A 46 1.39 2.01 -12.14
CA GLY A 46 2.71 1.61 -12.62
C GLY A 46 3.81 1.79 -11.57
N LEU A 47 3.45 1.72 -10.29
CA LEU A 47 4.38 1.89 -9.16
C LEU A 47 5.41 0.76 -9.15
N THR A 48 6.66 1.12 -8.91
CA THR A 48 7.75 0.17 -8.64
C THR A 48 8.05 0.06 -7.14
N GLU A 49 7.61 1.04 -6.36
CA GLU A 49 7.70 1.11 -4.90
C GLU A 49 6.48 1.86 -4.35
N LEU A 50 6.07 1.52 -3.13
CA LEU A 50 5.02 2.24 -2.42
C LEU A 50 5.58 3.52 -1.79
N PRO A 51 4.74 4.56 -1.56
CA PRO A 51 5.09 5.59 -0.58
C PRO A 51 5.37 4.95 0.78
N ASP A 52 6.21 5.57 1.62
CA ASP A 52 6.44 5.07 2.97
C ASP A 52 5.22 5.35 3.87
N LEU A 53 4.39 4.32 4.03
CA LEU A 53 3.23 4.29 4.91
C LEU A 53 3.45 3.35 6.10
N SER A 54 4.69 2.93 6.37
CA SER A 54 5.01 1.91 7.39
C SER A 54 4.61 2.28 8.82
N GLU A 55 4.33 3.56 9.08
CA GLU A 55 3.79 4.07 10.34
C GLU A 55 2.34 4.58 10.24
N VAL A 56 1.66 4.32 9.13
CA VAL A 56 0.27 4.72 8.85
C VAL A 56 -0.66 3.53 9.08
N VAL A 57 -1.85 3.80 9.62
CA VAL A 57 -2.94 2.82 9.74
C VAL A 57 -4.04 3.16 8.74
N VAL A 58 -4.48 2.18 7.95
CA VAL A 58 -5.63 2.30 7.06
C VAL A 58 -6.80 1.55 7.67
N LYS A 59 -7.92 2.22 7.94
CA LYS A 59 -9.09 1.60 8.58
C LYS A 59 -9.97 0.83 7.59
N GLY A 60 -9.99 1.24 6.32
CA GLY A 60 -10.65 0.54 5.23
C GLY A 60 -9.73 -0.42 4.49
N ASP A 61 -9.98 -0.56 3.20
CA ASP A 61 -9.18 -1.36 2.27
C ASP A 61 -7.91 -0.62 1.85
N PHE A 62 -6.84 -1.38 1.63
CA PHE A 62 -5.63 -0.89 0.96
C PHE A 62 -5.43 -1.66 -0.35
N CYS A 63 -5.55 -0.95 -1.46
CA CYS A 63 -5.42 -1.52 -2.80
C CYS A 63 -4.13 -1.03 -3.46
N CYS A 64 -3.23 -1.94 -3.84
CA CYS A 64 -2.03 -1.63 -4.62
C CYS A 64 -1.82 -2.62 -5.78
N TYR A 65 -2.91 -3.24 -6.26
CA TYR A 65 -2.87 -4.25 -7.30
C TYR A 65 -2.54 -3.66 -8.68
N ASN A 66 -2.13 -4.53 -9.61
CA ASN A 66 -1.77 -4.16 -10.99
C ASN A 66 -0.71 -3.04 -11.05
N ASN A 67 0.38 -3.25 -10.33
CA ASN A 67 1.57 -2.40 -10.35
C ASN A 67 2.79 -3.23 -10.75
N LYS A 68 4.00 -2.68 -10.56
CA LYS A 68 5.28 -3.34 -10.84
C LYS A 68 6.10 -3.54 -9.56
N LEU A 69 5.43 -3.65 -8.42
CA LEU A 69 6.08 -3.78 -7.12
C LEU A 69 6.85 -5.10 -7.05
N THR A 70 8.06 -5.07 -6.48
CA THR A 70 8.88 -6.26 -6.20
C THR A 70 8.95 -6.60 -4.72
N SER A 71 8.57 -5.66 -3.85
CA SER A 71 8.38 -5.84 -2.41
C SER A 71 7.16 -5.03 -1.95
N LEU A 72 6.76 -5.24 -0.70
CA LEU A 72 5.72 -4.46 -0.02
C LEU A 72 6.31 -3.42 0.94
N GLU A 73 7.61 -3.11 0.84
CA GLU A 73 8.20 -2.06 1.68
C GLU A 73 7.47 -0.73 1.44
N GLY A 74 7.15 -0.06 2.55
CA GLY A 74 6.30 1.14 2.56
C GLY A 74 4.80 0.86 2.68
N ALA A 75 4.34 -0.41 2.66
CA ALA A 75 2.93 -0.70 2.93
C ALA A 75 2.50 -0.21 4.33
N PRO A 76 1.19 0.07 4.54
CA PRO A 76 0.67 0.48 5.84
C PRO A 76 0.98 -0.52 6.94
N LYS A 77 1.17 -0.01 8.16
CA LYS A 77 1.43 -0.84 9.35
C LYS A 77 0.32 -1.86 9.60
N GLU A 78 -0.93 -1.39 9.50
CA GLU A 78 -2.15 -2.16 9.74
C GLU A 78 -3.21 -1.75 8.73
N VAL A 79 -4.00 -2.74 8.29
CA VAL A 79 -5.16 -2.54 7.41
C VAL A 79 -6.39 -3.14 8.06
N GLY A 80 -7.45 -2.35 8.20
CA GLY A 80 -8.70 -2.79 8.84
C GLY A 80 -9.56 -3.66 7.93
N GLY A 81 -9.57 -3.38 6.63
CA GLY A 81 -10.29 -4.12 5.61
C GLY A 81 -9.40 -5.13 4.88
N VAL A 82 -9.52 -5.17 3.56
CA VAL A 82 -8.77 -6.04 2.65
C VAL A 82 -7.45 -5.39 2.24
N PHE A 83 -6.38 -6.18 2.22
CA PHE A 83 -5.10 -5.80 1.61
C PHE A 83 -4.96 -6.47 0.24
N LYS A 84 -5.03 -5.70 -0.84
CA LYS A 84 -4.95 -6.22 -2.22
C LYS A 84 -3.64 -5.83 -2.88
N CYS A 85 -2.72 -6.78 -3.03
CA CYS A 85 -1.44 -6.60 -3.73
C CYS A 85 -1.27 -7.56 -4.92
N ASN A 86 -2.36 -8.14 -5.40
CA ASN A 86 -2.37 -9.04 -6.54
C ASN A 86 -1.86 -8.39 -7.83
N ALA A 87 -1.43 -9.22 -8.79
CA ALA A 87 -0.90 -8.78 -10.08
C ALA A 87 0.26 -7.78 -9.93
N ASN A 88 1.33 -8.22 -9.27
CA ASN A 88 2.59 -7.50 -9.12
C ASN A 88 3.77 -8.44 -9.45
N ASN A 89 5.00 -8.00 -9.20
CA ASN A 89 6.22 -8.79 -9.36
C ASN A 89 6.83 -9.19 -8.01
N LEU A 90 6.00 -9.39 -6.98
CA LEU A 90 6.48 -9.67 -5.62
C LEU A 90 7.19 -11.02 -5.60
N THR A 91 8.42 -11.03 -5.07
CA THR A 91 9.22 -12.25 -4.84
C THR A 91 9.23 -12.67 -3.36
N SER A 92 8.83 -11.77 -2.47
CA SER A 92 8.56 -12.03 -1.05
C SER A 92 7.42 -11.13 -0.58
N LEU A 93 6.85 -11.43 0.59
CA LEU A 93 5.85 -10.57 1.23
C LEU A 93 6.48 -9.58 2.23
N LYS A 94 7.81 -9.51 2.30
CA LYS A 94 8.51 -8.57 3.19
C LYS A 94 8.00 -7.14 3.00
N GLY A 95 7.67 -6.50 4.11
CA GLY A 95 7.07 -5.17 4.15
C GLY A 95 5.54 -5.18 4.21
N ALA A 96 4.89 -6.34 4.11
CA ALA A 96 3.44 -6.47 4.32
C ALA A 96 2.99 -5.88 5.68
N PRO A 97 1.73 -5.44 5.79
CA PRO A 97 1.14 -5.03 7.06
C PRO A 97 1.30 -6.13 8.11
N GLN A 98 1.48 -5.75 9.37
CA GLN A 98 1.55 -6.70 10.48
C GLN A 98 0.20 -7.38 10.72
N ARG A 99 -0.89 -6.63 10.53
CA ARG A 99 -2.26 -7.09 10.74
C ARG A 99 -3.17 -6.63 9.60
N VAL A 100 -3.96 -7.57 9.08
CA VAL A 100 -5.03 -7.31 8.11
C VAL A 100 -6.35 -7.82 8.69
N GLY A 101 -7.30 -6.92 8.92
CA GLY A 101 -8.57 -7.26 9.56
C GLY A 101 -9.51 -8.08 8.67
N GLY A 102 -9.40 -7.94 7.35
CA GLY A 102 -10.11 -8.72 6.36
C GLY A 102 -9.20 -9.72 5.64
N ARG A 103 -9.34 -9.79 4.31
CA ARG A 103 -8.61 -10.70 3.44
C ARG A 103 -7.24 -10.13 3.03
N PHE A 104 -6.27 -11.02 2.82
CA PHE A 104 -4.99 -10.69 2.20
C PHE A 104 -4.89 -11.34 0.81
N ASP A 105 -4.91 -10.52 -0.24
CA ASP A 105 -4.92 -10.95 -1.65
C ASP A 105 -3.56 -10.68 -2.31
N CYS A 106 -2.73 -11.73 -2.45
CA CYS A 106 -1.41 -11.67 -3.09
C CYS A 106 -1.28 -12.59 -4.32
N LEU A 107 -2.41 -13.03 -4.89
CA LEU A 107 -2.42 -13.84 -6.11
C LEU A 107 -1.76 -13.17 -7.31
N PHE A 108 -1.31 -13.96 -8.29
CA PHE A 108 -0.59 -13.49 -9.49
C PHE A 108 0.67 -12.67 -9.13
N ASN A 109 1.60 -13.32 -8.44
CA ASN A 109 2.92 -12.79 -8.11
C ASN A 109 4.00 -13.86 -8.40
N GLN A 110 5.23 -13.64 -7.93
CA GLN A 110 6.39 -14.53 -8.15
C GLN A 110 6.90 -15.10 -6.82
N LEU A 111 6.01 -15.29 -5.84
CA LEU A 111 6.37 -15.77 -4.51
C LEU A 111 6.78 -17.25 -4.57
N THR A 112 7.90 -17.59 -3.94
CA THR A 112 8.36 -18.99 -3.74
C THR A 112 8.23 -19.46 -2.30
N SER A 113 7.91 -18.55 -1.38
CA SER A 113 7.54 -18.82 0.00
C SER A 113 6.58 -17.73 0.49
N LEU A 114 5.97 -17.94 1.65
CA LEU A 114 5.17 -16.92 2.35
C LEU A 114 6.01 -16.12 3.37
N GLU A 115 7.32 -16.07 3.20
CA GLU A 115 8.19 -15.29 4.09
C GLU A 115 7.83 -13.80 4.04
N GLY A 116 7.65 -13.22 5.22
CA GLY A 116 7.24 -11.82 5.38
C GLY A 116 5.74 -11.58 5.30
N ALA A 117 4.91 -12.63 5.22
CA ALA A 117 3.45 -12.51 5.29
C ALA A 117 2.99 -11.79 6.59
N PRO A 118 1.77 -11.19 6.59
CA PRO A 118 1.18 -10.65 7.81
C PRO A 118 1.13 -11.66 8.96
N GLN A 119 1.25 -11.17 10.19
CA GLN A 119 1.17 -12.02 11.38
C GLN A 119 -0.27 -12.45 11.68
N GLU A 120 -1.24 -11.58 11.38
CA GLU A 120 -2.66 -11.83 11.56
C GLU A 120 -3.42 -11.42 10.30
N VAL A 121 -4.23 -12.33 9.77
CA VAL A 121 -5.22 -12.09 8.73
C VAL A 121 -6.57 -12.55 9.26
N GLY A 122 -7.54 -11.64 9.34
CA GLY A 122 -8.85 -11.91 9.91
C GLY A 122 -9.81 -12.64 8.98
N GLY A 123 -9.51 -12.68 7.68
CA GLY A 123 -10.27 -13.39 6.64
C GLY A 123 -9.39 -14.35 5.85
N ASP A 124 -9.71 -14.51 4.56
CA ASP A 124 -8.96 -15.41 3.69
C ASP A 124 -7.55 -14.89 3.40
N PHE A 125 -6.65 -15.80 3.04
CA PHE A 125 -5.33 -15.49 2.51
C PHE A 125 -5.24 -16.13 1.12
N ASP A 126 -5.36 -15.33 0.06
CA ASP A 126 -5.29 -15.83 -1.31
C ASP A 126 -3.90 -15.58 -1.90
N CYS A 127 -3.21 -16.68 -2.20
CA CYS A 127 -1.90 -16.70 -2.82
C CYS A 127 -1.86 -17.56 -4.09
N ASP A 128 -3.01 -17.82 -4.74
CA ASP A 128 -3.04 -18.57 -5.99
C ASP A 128 -2.16 -17.91 -7.07
N LYS A 129 -1.74 -18.69 -8.06
CA LYS A 129 -0.90 -18.22 -9.18
C LYS A 129 0.42 -17.58 -8.72
N ASN A 130 1.04 -18.18 -7.71
CA ASN A 130 2.44 -17.98 -7.32
C ASN A 130 3.27 -19.25 -7.61
N GLN A 131 4.55 -19.24 -7.23
CA GLN A 131 5.50 -20.35 -7.40
C GLN A 131 5.79 -21.03 -6.04
N LEU A 132 4.76 -21.13 -5.19
CA LEU A 132 4.81 -21.65 -3.82
C LEU A 132 5.00 -23.17 -3.74
#